data_AF-A0A7C4XKY3-F1
#
_entry.id   AF-A0A7C4XKY3-F1
#
_cell.length_a   1.000
_cell.length_b   1.000
_cell.length_c   1.000
_cell.angle_alpha   90.00
_cell.angle_beta   90.00
_cell.angle_gamma   90.00
#
_symmetry.space_group_name_H-M   'P 1'
#
loop_
_entity.id
_entity.type
_entity.pdbx_description
1 polymer ?
#
loop_
_entity_poly.entity_id
_entity_poly.type
_entity_poly.pdbx_seq_one_letter_code
_entity_poly.pdbx_strand_id
1 'polypeptide(L)'
;MLPRNLLVIQSSSDFKVLLNNGFYISTDYSEFEQTLARAKALLRAGEWEFAKKEFLQAFKLFRGEPFKKNFDDWSVNMRFRILTELETEAINFAKACFEHNDRHNSKKVLEKVLKIIPNSEEIKNLLDGFMVG
;
A
#
# COMPACT_ATOMS: atom_id res chain seq x y z
N MET A 1 13.76 -3.46 23.50
CA MET A 1 12.81 -4.01 24.50
C MET A 1 11.69 -2.99 24.69
N LEU A 2 10.42 -3.42 24.64
CA LEU A 2 9.28 -2.54 24.94
C LEU A 2 9.23 -2.26 26.45
N PRO A 3 9.09 -0.99 26.88
CA PRO A 3 8.94 -0.65 28.29
C PRO A 3 7.72 -1.33 28.93
N ARG A 4 7.91 -1.93 30.12
CA ARG A 4 6.87 -2.71 30.82
C ARG A 4 5.63 -1.91 31.24
N ASN A 5 5.72 -0.58 31.24
CA ASN A 5 4.62 0.33 31.57
C ASN A 5 3.74 0.72 30.37
N LEU A 6 4.16 0.41 29.13
CA LEU A 6 3.43 0.79 27.92
C LEU A 6 2.41 -0.26 27.46
N LEU A 7 2.56 -1.52 27.88
CA LEU A 7 1.62 -2.60 27.57
C LEU A 7 1.31 -3.37 28.86
N VAL A 8 0.12 -3.17 29.42
CA VAL A 8 -0.26 -3.68 30.74
C VAL A 8 -1.45 -4.63 30.60
N ILE A 9 -1.34 -5.83 31.17
CA ILE A 9 -2.49 -6.73 31.30
C ILE A 9 -3.26 -6.32 32.57
N GLN A 10 -4.47 -5.80 32.41
CA GLN A 10 -5.38 -5.58 33.53
C GLN A 10 -6.33 -6.78 33.60
N SER A 11 -6.45 -7.36 34.80
CA SER A 11 -7.35 -8.49 35.05
C SER A 11 -8.49 -8.00 35.94
N SER A 12 -9.73 -8.27 35.54
CA SER A 12 -10.92 -8.24 36.40
C SER A 12 -11.39 -9.67 36.64
N SER A 13 -12.33 -9.90 37.56
CA SER A 13 -12.87 -11.22 37.90
C SER A 13 -13.30 -12.05 36.69
N ASP A 14 -13.80 -11.39 35.64
CA ASP A 14 -14.47 -12.04 34.51
C ASP A 14 -13.71 -11.93 33.17
N PHE A 15 -12.65 -11.11 33.09
CA PHE A 15 -11.88 -10.96 31.84
C PHE A 15 -10.49 -10.36 32.06
N LYS A 16 -9.59 -10.63 31.11
CA LYS A 16 -8.27 -9.99 31.00
C LYS A 16 -8.27 -9.09 29.78
N VAL A 17 -7.86 -7.83 29.95
CA VAL A 17 -7.69 -6.86 28.86
C VAL A 17 -6.23 -6.44 28.74
N LEU A 18 -5.81 -6.17 27.52
CA LEU A 18 -4.48 -5.64 27.21
C LEU A 18 -4.61 -4.13 27.00
N LEU A 19 -4.04 -3.33 27.91
CA LEU A 19 -4.00 -1.88 27.83
C LEU A 19 -2.72 -1.43 27.13
N ASN A 20 -2.88 -0.58 26.12
CA ASN A 20 -1.77 0.13 25.48
C ASN A 20 -1.71 1.57 26.02
N ASN A 21 -0.72 1.84 26.86
CA ASN A 21 -0.53 3.11 27.58
C ASN A 21 0.46 4.07 26.91
N GLY A 22 0.78 3.87 25.63
CA GLY A 22 1.54 4.88 24.87
C GLY A 22 2.60 4.36 23.92
N PHE A 23 2.35 3.27 23.20
CA PHE A 23 3.16 2.95 22.02
C PHE A 23 2.26 2.71 20.81
N TYR A 24 2.67 3.25 19.66
CA TYR A 24 1.95 3.05 18.41
C TYR A 24 2.54 1.84 17.68
N ILE A 25 1.70 0.85 17.39
CA ILE A 25 2.04 -0.22 16.46
C ILE A 25 1.67 0.30 15.08
N SER A 26 2.65 0.63 14.26
CA SER A 26 2.43 0.79 12.83
C SER A 26 2.64 -0.56 12.15
N THR A 27 1.89 -0.77 11.08
CA THR A 27 2.14 -1.83 10.11
C THR A 27 2.63 -1.21 8.81
N ASP A 28 3.39 -1.98 8.01
CA ASP A 28 3.79 -1.56 6.66
C ASP A 28 2.57 -1.12 5.83
N TYR A 29 1.41 -1.76 6.04
CA TYR A 29 0.17 -1.38 5.36
C TYR A 29 -0.40 -0.04 5.86
N SER A 30 -0.39 0.23 7.17
CA SER A 30 -0.80 1.55 7.68
C SER A 30 0.13 2.67 7.21
N GLU A 31 1.43 2.38 7.06
CA GLU A 31 2.39 3.33 6.48
C GLU A 31 2.11 3.57 4.99
N PHE A 32 1.72 2.52 4.26
CA PHE A 32 1.25 2.64 2.88
C PHE A 32 0.02 3.53 2.77
N GLU A 33 -1.02 3.29 3.56
CA GLU A 33 -2.26 4.09 3.55
C GLU A 33 -1.96 5.58 3.83
N GLN A 34 -1.13 5.87 4.83
CA GLN A 34 -0.77 7.25 5.19
C GLN A 34 0.08 7.94 4.10
N THR A 35 1.02 7.22 3.49
CA THR A 35 1.86 7.75 2.41
C THR A 35 1.04 7.98 1.15
N LEU A 36 0.15 7.07 0.81
CA LEU A 36 -0.79 7.21 -0.30
C LEU A 36 -1.74 8.39 -0.10
N ALA A 37 -2.27 8.58 1.11
CA ALA A 37 -3.14 9.72 1.42
C ALA A 37 -2.41 11.06 1.21
N ARG A 38 -1.14 11.15 1.64
CA ARG A 38 -0.28 12.32 1.38
C ARG A 38 -0.03 12.53 -0.12
N ALA A 39 0.30 11.47 -0.85
CA ALA A 39 0.51 11.53 -2.30
C ALA A 39 -0.73 12.08 -3.03
N LYS A 40 -1.92 11.57 -2.69
CA LYS A 40 -3.20 12.04 -3.27
C LYS A 40 -3.51 13.49 -2.91
N ALA A 41 -3.22 13.91 -1.68
CA ALA A 41 -3.42 15.30 -1.26
C ALA A 41 -2.53 16.26 -2.08
N LEU A 42 -1.24 15.91 -2.26
CA LEU A 42 -0.31 16.67 -3.09
C LEU A 42 -0.74 16.70 -4.55
N LEU A 43 -1.19 15.57 -5.10
CA LEU A 43 -1.69 15.49 -6.47
C LEU A 43 -2.87 16.44 -6.69
N ARG A 44 -3.84 16.45 -5.76
CA ARG A 44 -4.99 17.37 -5.80
C ARG A 44 -4.61 18.84 -5.64
N ALA A 45 -3.50 19.12 -4.96
CA ALA A 45 -2.93 20.47 -4.86
C ALA A 45 -2.14 20.89 -6.12
N GLY A 46 -1.98 20.01 -7.11
CA GLY A 46 -1.19 20.26 -8.32
C GLY A 46 0.33 20.07 -8.12
N GLU A 47 0.75 19.60 -6.94
CA GLU A 47 2.15 19.42 -6.55
C GLU A 47 2.72 18.09 -7.07
N TRP A 48 2.76 17.92 -8.40
CA TRP A 48 3.09 16.65 -9.05
C TRP A 48 4.42 16.03 -8.60
N GLU A 49 5.50 16.81 -8.58
CA GLU A 49 6.83 16.28 -8.24
C GLU A 49 6.90 15.75 -6.80
N PHE A 50 6.14 16.35 -5.89
CA PHE A 50 6.01 15.86 -4.52
C PHE A 50 5.08 14.65 -4.44
N ALA A 51 3.93 14.71 -5.11
CA ALA A 51 2.98 13.61 -5.17
C ALA A 51 3.64 12.33 -5.70
N LYS A 52 4.38 12.43 -6.81
CA LYS A 52 5.15 11.33 -7.40
C LYS A 52 6.11 10.69 -6.40
N LYS A 53 6.86 11.50 -5.64
CA LYS A 53 7.80 10.97 -4.63
C LYS A 53 7.07 10.16 -3.56
N GLU A 54 5.95 10.68 -3.06
CA GLU A 54 5.14 9.96 -2.05
C GLU A 54 4.51 8.68 -2.64
N PHE A 55 3.98 8.71 -3.87
CA PHE A 55 3.49 7.50 -4.53
C PHE A 55 4.59 6.42 -4.66
N LEU A 56 5.77 6.80 -5.16
CA LEU A 56 6.89 5.86 -5.30
C LEU A 56 7.34 5.30 -3.95
N GLN A 57 7.31 6.11 -2.89
CA GLN A 57 7.59 5.65 -1.53
C GLN A 57 6.52 4.67 -1.04
N ALA A 58 5.24 4.95 -1.27
CA ALA A 58 4.14 4.07 -0.91
C ALA A 58 4.26 2.69 -1.59
N PHE A 59 4.47 2.66 -2.91
CA PHE A 59 4.64 1.39 -3.63
C PHE A 59 5.91 0.63 -3.23
N LYS A 60 6.94 1.30 -2.73
CA LYS A 60 8.18 0.66 -2.26
C LYS A 60 7.96 -0.23 -1.04
N LEU A 61 6.94 0.03 -0.23
CA LEU A 61 6.60 -0.77 0.97
C LEU A 61 6.23 -2.22 0.61
N PHE A 62 5.68 -2.43 -0.59
CA PHE A 62 5.36 -3.77 -1.07
C PHE A 62 6.58 -4.53 -1.57
N ARG A 63 6.92 -5.63 -0.89
CA ARG A 63 8.05 -6.52 -1.21
C ARG A 63 7.63 -7.84 -1.87
N GLY A 64 6.33 -8.09 -1.95
CA GLY A 64 5.74 -9.33 -2.44
C GLY A 64 4.27 -9.39 -2.05
N GLU A 65 3.67 -10.55 -2.23
CA GLU A 65 2.27 -10.80 -1.83
C GLU A 65 2.15 -10.80 -0.29
N PRO A 66 1.30 -9.92 0.29
CA PRO A 66 1.12 -9.86 1.74
C PRO A 66 0.46 -11.13 2.24
N PHE A 67 0.85 -11.63 3.42
CA PHE A 67 0.26 -12.84 4.03
C PHE A 67 0.32 -14.12 3.16
N LYS A 68 1.26 -14.24 2.22
CA LYS A 68 1.34 -15.38 1.28
C LYS A 68 1.32 -16.77 1.92
N LYS A 69 1.86 -16.90 3.14
CA LYS A 69 1.94 -18.17 3.88
C LYS A 69 0.84 -18.36 4.93
N ASN A 70 -0.10 -17.41 5.01
CA ASN A 70 -1.18 -17.43 5.99
C ASN A 70 -2.51 -17.69 5.25
N PHE A 71 -3.19 -18.75 5.69
CA PHE A 71 -4.38 -19.29 5.03
C PHE A 71 -5.65 -19.19 5.89
N ASP A 72 -5.57 -18.57 7.07
CA ASP A 72 -6.75 -18.25 7.85
C ASP A 72 -7.62 -17.20 7.14
N ASP A 73 -8.92 -17.24 7.39
CA ASP A 73 -9.91 -16.39 6.71
C ASP A 73 -9.59 -14.91 6.86
N TRP A 74 -9.10 -14.49 8.04
CA TRP A 74 -8.73 -13.10 8.28
C TRP A 74 -7.57 -12.67 7.39
N SER A 75 -6.51 -13.45 7.33
CA SER A 75 -5.34 -13.18 6.47
C SER A 75 -5.70 -13.18 4.99
N VAL A 76 -6.58 -14.10 4.54
CA VAL A 76 -7.03 -14.16 3.15
C VAL A 76 -7.85 -12.92 2.78
N ASN A 77 -8.81 -12.54 3.62
CA ASN A 77 -9.64 -11.35 3.41
C ASN A 77 -8.81 -10.07 3.43
N MET A 78 -7.85 -9.98 4.36
CA MET A 78 -6.95 -8.82 4.46
C MET A 78 -6.02 -8.74 3.24
N ARG A 79 -5.46 -9.87 2.80
CA ARG A 79 -4.65 -9.93 1.57
C ARG A 79 -5.46 -9.45 0.36
N PHE A 80 -6.69 -9.92 0.19
CA PHE A 80 -7.55 -9.48 -0.91
C PHE A 80 -7.76 -7.96 -0.90
N ARG A 81 -8.15 -7.40 0.24
CA ARG A 81 -8.31 -5.95 0.41
C ARG A 81 -7.05 -5.17 0.02
N ILE A 82 -5.90 -5.58 0.56
CA ILE A 82 -4.62 -4.90 0.31
C ILE A 82 -4.26 -4.96 -1.19
N LEU A 83 -4.42 -6.12 -1.83
CA LEU A 83 -4.07 -6.31 -3.24
C LEU A 83 -5.00 -5.51 -4.16
N THR A 84 -6.30 -5.47 -3.89
CA THR A 84 -7.27 -4.66 -4.65
C THR A 84 -6.94 -3.16 -4.56
N GLU A 85 -6.59 -2.67 -3.37
CA GLU A 85 -6.17 -1.28 -3.22
C GLU A 85 -4.84 -1.01 -3.94
N LEU A 86 -3.84 -1.88 -3.78
CA LEU A 86 -2.57 -1.75 -4.48
C LEU A 86 -2.75 -1.66 -6.00
N GLU A 87 -3.56 -2.55 -6.59
CA GLU A 87 -3.88 -2.57 -8.01
C GLU A 87 -4.55 -1.26 -8.45
N THR A 88 -5.63 -0.87 -7.76
CA THR A 88 -6.40 0.35 -8.05
C THR A 88 -5.50 1.59 -8.03
N GLU A 89 -4.64 1.70 -7.03
CA GLU A 89 -3.78 2.85 -6.85
C GLU A 89 -2.61 2.88 -7.81
N ALA A 90 -2.09 1.72 -8.22
CA ALA A 90 -1.09 1.64 -9.28
C ALA A 90 -1.65 2.11 -10.63
N ILE A 91 -2.90 1.73 -10.94
CA ILE A 91 -3.61 2.18 -12.15
C ILE A 91 -3.86 3.69 -12.10
N ASN A 92 -4.32 4.23 -10.96
CA ASN A 92 -4.53 5.67 -10.79
C ASN A 92 -3.22 6.45 -10.91
N PHE A 93 -2.13 5.96 -10.31
CA PHE A 93 -0.81 6.55 -10.46
C PHE A 93 -0.34 6.53 -11.92
N ALA A 94 -0.55 5.42 -12.63
CA ALA A 94 -0.21 5.32 -14.04
C ALA A 94 -0.96 6.36 -14.90
N LYS A 95 -2.27 6.56 -14.65
CA LYS A 95 -3.08 7.60 -15.29
C LYS A 95 -2.51 9.00 -15.01
N ALA A 96 -2.19 9.32 -13.76
CA ALA A 96 -1.56 10.60 -13.41
C ALA A 96 -0.19 10.77 -14.09
N CYS A 97 0.63 9.72 -14.16
CA CYS A 97 1.88 9.75 -14.89
C CYS A 97 1.70 10.08 -16.38
N PHE A 98 0.66 9.59 -17.04
CA PHE A 98 0.37 9.93 -18.44
C PHE A 98 0.07 11.43 -18.61
N GLU A 99 -0.75 12.00 -17.73
CA GLU A 99 -1.08 13.43 -17.74
C GLU A 99 0.18 14.32 -17.59
N HIS A 100 1.19 13.80 -16.91
CA HIS A 100 2.47 14.49 -16.67
C HIS A 100 3.64 13.98 -17.54
N ASN A 101 3.37 13.20 -18.59
CA ASN A 101 4.38 12.62 -19.51
C ASN A 101 5.46 11.75 -18.83
N ASP A 102 5.20 11.18 -17.65
CA ASP A 102 6.13 10.33 -16.91
C ASP A 102 5.89 8.83 -17.19
N ARG A 103 6.10 8.43 -18.45
CA ARG A 103 5.93 7.03 -18.86
C ARG A 103 6.88 6.07 -18.12
N HIS A 104 8.07 6.54 -17.75
CA HIS A 104 9.09 5.73 -17.09
C HIS A 104 8.64 5.25 -15.70
N ASN A 105 8.20 6.17 -14.83
CA ASN A 105 7.77 5.79 -13.49
C ASN A 105 6.46 4.99 -13.51
N SER A 106 5.54 5.31 -14.42
CA SER A 106 4.33 4.50 -14.63
C SER A 106 4.68 3.03 -14.92
N LYS A 107 5.46 2.79 -15.98
CA LYS A 107 5.87 1.43 -16.37
C LYS A 107 6.56 0.69 -15.22
N LYS A 108 7.50 1.36 -14.54
CA LYS A 108 8.23 0.78 -13.40
C LYS A 108 7.31 0.33 -12.26
N VAL A 109 6.30 1.12 -11.91
CA VAL A 109 5.34 0.77 -10.85
C VAL A 109 4.43 -0.36 -11.32
N LEU A 110 3.86 -0.26 -12.52
CA LEU A 110 2.98 -1.30 -13.09
C LEU A 110 3.68 -2.66 -13.17
N GLU A 111 4.92 -2.72 -13.67
CA GLU A 111 5.71 -3.96 -13.72
C GLU A 111 5.98 -4.54 -12.32
N LYS A 112 6.25 -3.67 -11.33
CA LYS A 112 6.45 -4.10 -9.95
C LYS A 112 5.16 -4.69 -9.37
N VAL A 113 4.02 -4.06 -9.60
CA VAL A 113 2.72 -4.54 -9.10
C VAL A 113 2.31 -5.83 -9.81
N LEU A 114 2.58 -5.98 -11.10
CA LEU A 114 2.31 -7.22 -11.83
C LEU A 114 3.13 -8.41 -11.29
N LYS A 115 4.33 -8.20 -10.75
CA LYS A 115 5.08 -9.26 -10.04
C LYS A 115 4.40 -9.71 -8.74
N ILE A 116 3.56 -8.87 -8.15
CA ILE A 116 2.80 -9.15 -6.92
C ILE A 116 1.40 -9.70 -7.26
N ILE A 117 0.77 -9.17 -8.31
CA ILE A 117 -0.57 -9.52 -8.79
C ILE A 117 -0.47 -9.92 -10.27
N PRO A 118 -0.01 -11.15 -10.60
CA PRO A 118 0.27 -11.55 -11.98
C PRO A 118 -0.95 -11.62 -12.89
N ASN A 119 -2.14 -11.70 -12.30
CA ASN A 119 -3.41 -11.89 -13.01
C ASN A 119 -4.17 -10.57 -13.23
N SER A 120 -3.55 -9.42 -12.96
CA SER A 120 -4.16 -8.11 -13.24
C SER A 120 -4.19 -7.86 -14.75
N GLU A 121 -5.35 -8.09 -15.38
CA GLU A 121 -5.55 -7.85 -16.81
C GLU A 121 -5.51 -6.35 -17.15
N GLU A 122 -6.01 -5.48 -16.26
CA GLU A 122 -6.00 -4.04 -16.48
C GLU A 122 -4.57 -3.47 -16.51
N ILE A 123 -3.70 -3.92 -15.59
CA ILE A 123 -2.29 -3.53 -15.59
C ILE A 123 -1.57 -4.05 -16.84
N LYS A 124 -1.85 -5.28 -17.28
CA LYS A 124 -1.28 -5.83 -18.54
C LYS A 124 -1.69 -4.97 -19.74
N ASN A 125 -2.97 -4.66 -19.87
CA ASN A 125 -3.49 -3.82 -20.94
C ASN A 125 -2.85 -2.43 -20.97
N LEU A 126 -2.65 -1.81 -19.80
CA LEU A 126 -1.94 -0.53 -19.69
C LEU A 126 -0.49 -0.65 -20.16
N LEU A 127 0.22 -1.70 -19.74
CA LEU A 127 1.60 -1.98 -20.15
C LEU A 127 1.74 -2.24 -21.66
N ASP A 128 0.80 -2.97 -22.26
CA ASP A 128 0.78 -3.21 -23.69
C ASP A 128 0.52 -1.92 -24.47
N GLY A 129 -0.35 -1.04 -23.96
CA GLY A 129 -0.58 0.30 -24.51
C GLY A 129 0.68 1.17 -24.55
N PHE A 130 1.64 0.98 -23.63
CA PHE A 130 2.94 1.66 -23.68
C PHE A 130 3.86 1.18 -24.82
N MET A 131 3.63 -0.01 -25.38
CA MET A 131 4.46 -0.56 -26.46
C MET A 131 4.01 -0.13 -27.86
N VAL A 132 2.83 0.50 -27.98
CA VAL A 132 2.20 0.84 -29.27
C VAL A 132 2.31 2.34 -29.60
N GLY A 133 2.78 3.20 -28.69
CA GLY A 133 2.92 4.65 -28.93
C GLY A 133 4.11 5.29 -28.24
#